data_AF-R9K0S4-F1
#
_entry.id   AF-R9K0S4-F1
#
_cell.length_a   1.000
_cell.length_b   1.000
_cell.length_c   1.000
_cell.angle_alpha   90.00
_cell.angle_beta   90.00
_cell.angle_gamma   90.00
#
_symmetry.space_group_name_H-M   'P 1'
#
loop_
_entity.id
_entity.type
_entity.pdbx_description
1 polymer ?
#
loop_
_entity_poly.entity_id
_entity_poly.type
_entity_poly.pdbx_seq_one_letter_code
_entity_poly.pdbx_strand_id
1 'polypeptide(L)'
;MKVKPFTITDVGALLGIQRLPGGDTDSYHVVCPFCGDQRGKCSFHVIKGGKIANVYHCFHCGAGGNMLTLYADLGGLQGPDRYREAYWRIQEELPFGYQEGRMRQGNVLRREKRSREHLPRPADQKRRDAAYREMVKLLKLSDRHRRNLRKRGLTKAEISRMEKIGYRSTCAEESVSIARRLIKLGCRLEGVPGFFVNRSGDWEAAFYKKNSGLLCPVWSEEGMLEAFQIRLDVPYQKRKYVWLSSARLDKGCSPGSPVGLSGSRDIRKVYVTEGILKAEIAHQRTGKTYIGNPGVLNYKELEHFLGSLKERGLKEVVEAYDMDKFMRVDCHEDYGNECRKCTCGGPECPKKQEKRDKIRSGCVKLYEICRKLSLACSRAAWDLDGDGMWQGNYKGIDDWELSGCPREYGQEAA
;
A
#
# COMPACT_ATOMS: atom_id res chain seq x y z
N MET A 1 -0.53 6.58 -38.61
CA MET A 1 -1.21 7.74 -37.97
C MET A 1 -0.32 8.30 -36.85
N LYS A 2 -0.16 9.62 -36.72
CA LYS A 2 0.61 10.19 -35.59
C LYS A 2 -0.24 10.11 -34.32
N VAL A 3 0.32 9.49 -33.28
CA VAL A 3 -0.34 9.26 -31.99
C VAL A 3 -0.61 10.59 -31.27
N LYS A 4 -1.88 10.86 -30.98
CA LYS A 4 -2.35 12.06 -30.27
C LYS A 4 -2.19 11.84 -28.76
N PRO A 5 -1.45 12.67 -28.02
CA PRO A 5 -1.44 12.57 -26.56
C PRO A 5 -2.78 13.07 -25.99
N PHE A 6 -3.26 12.43 -24.93
CA PHE A 6 -4.53 12.72 -24.29
C PHE A 6 -4.48 12.45 -22.78
N THR A 7 -5.46 12.97 -22.05
CA THR A 7 -5.63 12.85 -20.60
C THR A 7 -6.95 12.19 -20.25
N ILE A 8 -7.15 11.89 -18.96
CA ILE A 8 -8.46 11.42 -18.49
C ILE A 8 -9.57 12.45 -18.69
N THR A 9 -9.23 13.74 -18.77
CA THR A 9 -10.20 14.80 -19.11
C THR A 9 -10.72 14.65 -20.53
N ASP A 10 -9.83 14.37 -21.49
CA ASP A 10 -10.20 14.17 -22.89
C ASP A 10 -11.04 12.90 -23.06
N VAL A 11 -10.67 11.80 -22.38
CA VAL A 11 -11.47 10.56 -22.35
C VAL A 11 -12.83 10.78 -21.69
N GLY A 12 -12.89 11.55 -20.61
CA GLY A 12 -14.15 11.90 -19.96
C GLY A 12 -15.10 12.67 -20.86
N ALA A 13 -14.57 13.66 -21.59
CA ALA A 13 -15.34 14.43 -22.56
C ALA A 13 -15.83 13.55 -23.72
N LEU A 14 -14.97 12.66 -24.23
CA LEU A 14 -15.33 11.69 -25.26
C LEU A 14 -16.49 10.77 -24.83
N LEU A 15 -16.49 10.37 -23.55
CA LEU A 15 -17.52 9.50 -22.97
C LEU A 15 -18.75 10.28 -22.44
N GLY A 16 -18.85 11.58 -22.68
CA GLY A 16 -19.99 12.41 -22.24
C GLY A 16 -20.12 12.55 -20.72
N ILE A 17 -19.04 12.36 -19.96
CA ILE A 17 -19.07 12.38 -18.50
C ILE A 17 -19.16 13.82 -18.00
N GLN A 18 -20.26 14.13 -17.31
CA GLN A 18 -20.52 15.47 -16.79
C GLN A 18 -19.56 15.83 -15.64
N ARG A 19 -18.87 16.97 -15.79
CA ARG A 19 -18.08 17.60 -14.72
C ARG A 19 -19.01 18.32 -13.74
N LEU A 20 -18.76 18.13 -12.45
CA LEU A 20 -19.46 18.81 -11.37
C LEU A 20 -18.73 20.11 -10.95
N PRO A 21 -19.44 21.07 -10.32
CA PRO A 21 -18.80 22.28 -9.78
C PRO A 21 -17.73 21.95 -8.72
N GLY A 22 -16.70 22.79 -8.67
CA GLY A 22 -15.59 22.67 -7.71
C GLY A 22 -14.41 21.84 -8.22
N GLY A 23 -13.33 21.88 -7.45
CA GLY A 23 -12.01 21.38 -7.85
C GLY A 23 -11.30 22.29 -8.85
N ASP A 24 -10.14 21.85 -9.32
CA ASP A 24 -9.29 22.59 -10.27
C ASP A 24 -9.13 21.82 -11.59
N THR A 25 -8.18 22.20 -12.43
CA THR A 25 -7.93 21.53 -13.72
C THR A 25 -7.11 20.24 -13.59
N ASP A 26 -6.58 19.96 -12.40
CA ASP A 26 -5.74 18.81 -12.10
C ASP A 26 -6.50 17.75 -11.30
N SER A 27 -7.52 18.15 -10.54
CA SER A 27 -8.38 17.32 -9.70
C SER A 27 -9.78 17.91 -9.58
N TYR A 28 -10.78 17.24 -10.12
CA TYR A 28 -12.17 17.72 -10.09
C TYR A 28 -13.20 16.59 -9.98
N HIS A 29 -14.41 16.95 -9.56
CA HIS A 29 -15.52 16.02 -9.36
C HIS A 29 -16.31 15.82 -10.66
N VAL A 30 -16.87 14.63 -10.83
CA VAL A 30 -17.72 14.26 -11.97
C VAL A 30 -18.94 13.49 -11.49
N VAL A 31 -20.00 13.48 -12.30
CA VAL A 31 -21.09 12.51 -12.12
C VAL A 31 -20.50 11.12 -12.35
N CYS A 32 -20.73 10.20 -11.40
CA CYS A 32 -20.18 8.86 -11.55
C CYS A 32 -20.84 8.13 -12.73
N PRO A 33 -20.10 7.72 -13.77
CA PRO A 33 -20.69 7.08 -14.94
C PRO A 33 -21.18 5.65 -14.66
N PHE A 34 -20.82 5.08 -13.51
CA PHE A 34 -21.18 3.71 -13.13
C PHE A 34 -22.40 3.62 -12.21
N CYS A 35 -22.62 4.62 -11.36
CA CYS A 35 -23.73 4.61 -10.39
C CYS A 35 -24.60 5.87 -10.42
N GLY A 36 -24.30 6.84 -11.29
CA GLY A 36 -25.07 8.08 -11.41
C GLY A 36 -24.91 9.05 -10.25
N ASP A 37 -24.00 8.81 -9.28
CA ASP A 37 -23.83 9.72 -8.13
C ASP A 37 -23.42 11.13 -8.58
N GLN A 38 -24.22 12.12 -8.19
CA GLN A 38 -24.01 13.54 -8.49
C GLN A 38 -23.50 14.34 -7.28
N ARG A 39 -23.26 13.69 -6.13
CA ARG A 39 -22.85 14.35 -4.87
C ARG A 39 -21.34 14.63 -4.81
N GLY A 40 -20.65 14.55 -5.95
CA GLY A 40 -19.20 14.71 -6.04
C GLY A 40 -18.40 13.54 -5.46
N LYS A 41 -18.97 12.33 -5.31
CA LYS A 41 -18.23 11.16 -4.80
C LYS A 41 -17.27 10.56 -5.83
N CYS A 42 -17.43 10.86 -7.12
CA CYS A 42 -16.49 10.49 -8.17
C CYS A 42 -15.60 11.67 -8.54
N SER A 43 -14.29 11.42 -8.69
CA SER A 43 -13.32 12.44 -9.06
C SER A 43 -12.33 11.95 -10.10
N PHE A 44 -11.95 12.85 -11.01
CA PHE A 44 -10.86 12.66 -11.96
C PHE A 44 -9.62 13.41 -11.46
N HIS A 45 -8.46 12.78 -11.60
CA HIS A 45 -7.17 13.37 -11.29
C HIS A 45 -6.24 13.26 -12.50
N VAL A 46 -5.97 14.39 -13.14
CA VAL A 46 -4.97 14.51 -14.21
C VAL A 46 -3.57 14.53 -13.59
N ILE A 47 -3.37 15.33 -12.54
CA ILE A 47 -2.13 15.40 -11.76
C ILE A 47 -2.45 15.05 -10.31
N LYS A 48 -1.64 14.17 -9.71
CA LYS A 48 -1.79 13.76 -8.31
C LYS A 48 -0.43 13.62 -7.66
N GLY A 49 -0.18 14.41 -6.61
CA GLY A 49 1.10 14.39 -5.90
C GLY A 49 2.28 14.81 -6.78
N GLY A 50 2.08 15.83 -7.63
CA GLY A 50 3.12 16.36 -8.51
C GLY A 50 3.53 15.42 -9.65
N LYS A 51 2.70 14.42 -9.97
CA LYS A 51 2.88 13.49 -11.09
C LYS A 51 1.62 13.41 -11.94
N ILE A 52 1.77 13.29 -13.24
CA ILE A 52 0.64 12.96 -14.14
C ILE A 52 0.11 11.57 -13.78
N ALA A 53 -1.17 11.50 -13.42
CA ALA A 53 -1.82 10.29 -12.92
C ALA A 53 -2.88 9.76 -13.88
N ASN A 54 -3.76 10.62 -14.42
CA ASN A 54 -4.88 10.23 -15.28
C ASN A 54 -5.72 9.08 -14.70
N VAL A 55 -6.19 9.25 -13.47
CA VAL A 55 -6.99 8.24 -12.73
C VAL A 55 -8.33 8.78 -12.27
N TYR A 56 -9.31 7.90 -12.12
CA TYR A 56 -10.60 8.19 -11.51
C TYR A 56 -10.87 7.28 -10.31
N HIS A 57 -11.71 7.74 -9.38
CA HIS A 57 -12.23 6.92 -8.29
C HIS A 57 -13.59 7.44 -7.80
N CYS A 58 -14.54 6.54 -7.59
CA CYS A 58 -15.83 6.80 -6.97
C CYS A 58 -15.88 6.26 -5.55
N PHE A 59 -15.99 7.15 -4.56
CA PHE A 59 -16.13 6.78 -3.16
C PHE A 59 -17.52 6.21 -2.81
N HIS A 60 -18.49 6.25 -3.72
CA HIS A 60 -19.81 5.67 -3.50
C HIS A 60 -19.89 4.20 -3.92
N CYS A 61 -19.61 3.88 -5.19
CA CYS A 61 -19.70 2.51 -5.72
C CYS A 61 -18.36 1.76 -5.75
N GLY A 62 -17.24 2.44 -5.48
CA GLY A 62 -15.90 1.83 -5.48
C GLY A 62 -15.26 1.68 -6.87
N ALA A 63 -15.95 2.05 -7.95
CA ALA A 63 -15.37 2.06 -9.29
C ALA A 63 -14.13 2.97 -9.35
N GLY A 64 -13.06 2.52 -9.99
CA GLY A 64 -11.82 3.28 -10.07
C GLY A 64 -10.82 2.63 -11.01
N GLY A 65 -9.95 3.44 -11.60
CA GLY A 65 -8.99 2.99 -12.60
C GLY A 65 -8.25 4.15 -13.25
N ASN A 66 -7.52 3.86 -14.33
CA ASN A 66 -6.91 4.89 -15.17
C ASN A 66 -7.85 5.26 -16.34
N MET A 67 -7.42 6.22 -17.17
CA MET A 67 -8.19 6.66 -18.35
C MET A 67 -8.55 5.54 -19.33
N LEU A 68 -7.68 4.52 -19.51
CA LEU A 68 -7.98 3.38 -20.39
C LEU A 68 -8.97 2.40 -19.76
N THR A 69 -8.89 2.25 -18.43
CA THR A 69 -9.86 1.46 -17.65
C THR A 69 -11.25 2.06 -17.79
N LEU A 70 -11.36 3.38 -17.61
CA LEU A 70 -12.61 4.12 -17.76
C LEU A 70 -13.27 3.89 -19.12
N TYR A 71 -12.51 4.07 -20.21
CA TYR A 71 -13.04 3.87 -21.56
C TYR A 71 -13.41 2.42 -21.82
N ALA A 72 -12.54 1.49 -21.46
CA ALA A 72 -12.79 0.06 -21.69
C ALA A 72 -14.01 -0.44 -20.91
N ASP A 73 -14.20 -0.01 -19.65
CA ASP A 73 -15.34 -0.44 -18.84
C ASP A 73 -16.66 0.12 -19.38
N LEU A 74 -16.71 1.41 -19.76
CA LEU A 74 -17.92 2.03 -20.29
C LEU A 74 -18.22 1.59 -21.74
N GLY A 75 -17.18 1.27 -22.52
CA GLY A 75 -17.31 0.73 -23.87
C GLY A 75 -17.56 -0.78 -23.92
N GLY A 76 -17.66 -1.46 -22.77
CA GLY A 76 -17.93 -2.90 -22.72
C GLY A 76 -16.80 -3.79 -23.25
N LEU A 77 -15.57 -3.28 -23.33
CA LEU A 77 -14.42 -4.02 -23.85
C LEU A 77 -13.96 -5.08 -22.84
N GLN A 78 -13.80 -6.32 -23.30
CA GLN A 78 -13.40 -7.47 -22.49
C GLN A 78 -12.16 -8.16 -23.06
N GLY A 79 -11.56 -9.06 -22.29
CA GLY A 79 -10.40 -9.85 -22.72
C GLY A 79 -9.05 -9.16 -22.50
N PRO A 80 -7.94 -9.86 -22.82
CA PRO A 80 -6.59 -9.43 -22.48
C PRO A 80 -6.14 -8.16 -23.22
N ASP A 81 -6.63 -7.94 -24.44
CA ASP A 81 -6.25 -6.81 -25.29
C ASP A 81 -7.10 -5.54 -25.10
N ARG A 82 -8.08 -5.56 -24.19
CA ARG A 82 -9.06 -4.48 -24.01
C ARG A 82 -8.44 -3.08 -23.83
N TYR A 83 -7.28 -2.97 -23.16
CA TYR A 83 -6.62 -1.68 -22.96
C TYR A 83 -5.92 -1.18 -24.22
N ARG A 84 -5.37 -2.10 -25.02
CA ARG A 84 -4.78 -1.78 -26.32
C ARG A 84 -5.88 -1.35 -27.29
N GLU A 85 -7.00 -2.06 -27.30
CA GLU A 85 -8.16 -1.69 -28.10
C GLU A 85 -8.75 -0.34 -27.69
N ALA A 86 -8.99 -0.13 -26.39
CA ALA A 86 -9.43 1.15 -25.84
C ALA A 86 -8.51 2.30 -26.29
N TYR A 87 -7.19 2.10 -26.20
CA TYR A 87 -6.22 3.10 -26.62
C TYR A 87 -6.40 3.51 -28.10
N TRP A 88 -6.53 2.55 -29.00
CA TRP A 88 -6.67 2.83 -30.43
C TRP A 88 -8.02 3.44 -30.78
N ARG A 89 -9.13 2.98 -30.17
CA ARG A 89 -10.44 3.61 -30.36
C ARG A 89 -10.45 5.07 -29.89
N ILE A 90 -9.85 5.36 -28.73
CA ILE A 90 -9.66 6.76 -28.28
C ILE A 90 -8.83 7.54 -29.30
N GLN A 91 -7.73 6.97 -29.82
CA GLN A 91 -6.92 7.64 -30.85
C GLN A 91 -7.73 7.99 -32.10
N GLU A 92 -8.72 7.20 -32.49
CA GLU A 92 -9.57 7.46 -33.65
C GLU A 92 -10.65 8.51 -33.32
N GLU A 93 -11.35 8.34 -32.20
CA GLU A 93 -12.54 9.13 -31.85
C GLU A 93 -12.24 10.51 -31.24
N LEU A 94 -11.01 10.77 -30.78
CA LEU A 94 -10.67 12.06 -30.19
C LEU A 94 -10.92 13.22 -31.17
N PRO A 95 -11.67 14.26 -30.77
CA PRO A 95 -12.16 15.32 -31.67
C PRO A 95 -11.09 16.34 -32.07
N PHE A 96 -9.83 16.12 -31.71
CA PHE A 96 -8.70 17.00 -31.98
C PHE A 96 -7.57 16.30 -32.74
N GLY A 97 -6.75 17.08 -33.43
CA GLY A 97 -5.58 16.59 -34.16
C GLY A 97 -4.31 16.44 -33.29
N TYR A 98 -3.24 15.91 -33.90
CA TYR A 98 -1.96 15.69 -33.23
C TYR A 98 -1.35 16.95 -32.60
N GLN A 99 -1.36 18.08 -33.33
CA GLN A 99 -0.75 19.33 -32.85
C GLN A 99 -1.46 19.89 -31.62
N GLU A 100 -2.79 19.88 -31.64
CA GLU A 100 -3.60 20.32 -30.51
C GLU A 100 -3.39 19.42 -29.29
N GLY A 101 -3.39 18.09 -29.48
CA GLY A 101 -3.05 17.16 -28.42
C GLY A 101 -1.69 17.47 -27.80
N ARG A 102 -0.66 17.72 -28.63
CA ARG A 102 0.69 18.05 -28.18
C ARG A 102 0.74 19.34 -27.35
N MET A 103 -0.01 20.37 -27.76
CA MET A 103 -0.14 21.63 -27.02
C MET A 103 -0.81 21.42 -25.66
N ARG A 104 -1.93 20.68 -25.61
CA ARG A 104 -2.63 20.33 -24.37
C ARG A 104 -1.72 19.55 -23.42
N GLN A 105 -0.99 18.55 -23.93
CA GLN A 105 -0.02 17.79 -23.15
C GLN A 105 1.11 18.69 -22.62
N GLY A 106 1.62 19.62 -23.43
CA GLY A 106 2.61 20.62 -22.98
C GLY A 106 2.10 21.46 -21.80
N ASN A 107 0.83 21.85 -21.81
CA ASN A 107 0.21 22.57 -20.69
C ASN A 107 0.08 21.70 -19.44
N VAL A 108 -0.23 20.41 -19.59
CA VAL A 108 -0.24 19.45 -18.46
C VAL A 108 1.17 19.31 -17.86
N LEU A 109 2.21 19.13 -18.68
CA LEU A 109 3.59 19.01 -18.22
C LEU A 109 4.08 20.28 -17.49
N ARG A 110 3.70 21.47 -17.96
CA ARG A 110 4.00 22.73 -17.25
C ARG A 110 3.31 22.80 -15.89
N ARG A 111 2.03 22.41 -15.81
CA ARG A 111 1.29 22.34 -14.53
C ARG A 111 1.89 21.31 -13.58
N GLU A 112 2.29 20.14 -14.08
CA GLU A 112 2.98 19.11 -13.30
C GLU A 112 4.28 19.66 -12.71
N LYS A 113 5.12 20.31 -13.53
CA LYS A 113 6.37 20.92 -13.07
C LYS A 113 6.13 21.93 -11.96
N ARG A 114 5.18 22.86 -12.16
CA ARG A 114 4.80 23.85 -11.14
C ARG A 114 4.27 23.19 -9.86
N SER A 115 3.40 22.20 -9.99
CA SER A 115 2.87 21.43 -8.85
C SER A 115 4.00 20.77 -8.06
N ARG A 116 4.97 20.18 -8.76
CA ARG A 116 6.14 19.53 -8.16
C ARG A 116 7.09 20.51 -7.46
N GLU A 117 7.26 21.71 -8.00
CA GLU A 117 8.08 22.77 -7.38
C GLU A 117 7.50 23.28 -6.05
N HIS A 118 6.17 23.28 -5.91
CA HIS A 118 5.49 23.67 -4.68
C HIS A 118 5.41 22.53 -3.64
N LEU A 119 5.70 21.29 -4.04
CA LEU A 119 5.75 20.18 -3.10
C LEU A 119 7.05 20.25 -2.29
N PRO A 120 6.99 20.01 -0.97
CA PRO A 120 8.18 19.89 -0.14
C PRO A 120 9.07 18.80 -0.71
N ARG A 121 10.35 19.12 -0.92
CA ARG A 121 11.33 18.11 -1.31
C ARG A 121 11.38 17.05 -0.20
N PRO A 122 11.15 15.76 -0.51
CA PRO A 122 11.28 14.70 0.48
C PRO A 122 12.64 14.79 1.16
N ALA A 123 12.65 14.63 2.49
CA ALA A 123 13.88 14.50 3.24
C ALA A 123 14.67 13.29 2.73
N ASP A 124 15.99 13.44 2.62
CA ASP A 124 16.88 12.32 2.36
C ASP A 124 16.79 11.29 3.50
N GLN A 125 17.26 10.07 3.21
CA GLN A 125 17.12 8.93 4.11
C GLN A 125 17.78 9.18 5.49
N LYS A 126 18.94 9.85 5.52
CA LYS A 126 19.67 10.15 6.77
C LYS A 126 18.89 11.14 7.63
N ARG A 127 18.34 12.20 7.04
CA ARG A 127 17.52 13.18 7.76
C ARG A 127 16.22 12.56 8.29
N ARG A 128 15.57 11.69 7.50
CA ARG A 128 14.38 10.95 7.97
C ARG A 128 14.71 10.07 9.16
N ASP A 129 15.74 9.23 9.04
CA ASP A 129 16.19 8.34 10.10
C ASP A 129 16.50 9.09 11.40
N ALA A 130 17.30 10.16 11.32
CA ALA A 130 17.65 10.97 12.48
C ALA A 130 16.40 11.53 13.19
N ALA A 131 15.48 12.15 12.43
CA ALA A 131 14.25 12.71 13.01
C ALA A 131 13.36 11.63 13.64
N TYR A 132 13.24 10.46 13.01
CA TYR A 132 12.43 9.35 13.53
C TYR A 132 13.05 8.68 14.75
N ARG A 133 14.37 8.52 14.79
CA ARG A 133 15.06 8.01 15.99
C ARG A 133 14.84 8.93 17.18
N GLU A 134 14.94 10.24 17.00
CA GLU A 134 14.61 11.19 18.07
C GLU A 134 13.13 11.08 18.46
N MET A 135 12.21 10.99 17.50
CA MET A 135 10.78 10.83 17.77
C MET A 135 10.47 9.58 18.61
N VAL A 136 11.11 8.45 18.30
CA VAL A 136 10.93 7.18 19.03
C VAL A 136 11.34 7.29 20.50
N LYS A 137 12.36 8.11 20.82
CA LYS A 137 12.78 8.37 22.20
C LYS A 137 11.73 9.17 22.99
N LEU A 138 10.96 10.03 22.32
CA LEU A 138 9.93 10.85 22.95
C LEU A 138 8.64 10.07 23.23
N LEU A 139 8.39 9.01 22.45
CA LEU A 139 7.18 8.20 22.54
C LEU A 139 7.36 6.99 23.46
N LYS A 140 6.24 6.45 23.94
CA LYS A 140 6.19 5.20 24.71
C LYS A 140 5.26 4.17 24.06
N LEU A 141 5.51 2.89 24.30
CA LEU A 141 4.49 1.86 24.05
C LEU A 141 3.46 1.94 25.20
N SER A 142 2.17 1.97 24.87
CA SER A 142 1.09 2.07 25.85
C SER A 142 0.79 0.69 26.42
N ASP A 143 0.27 0.65 27.65
CA ASP A 143 -0.11 -0.64 28.26
C ASP A 143 -1.24 -1.33 27.51
N ARG A 144 -2.14 -0.55 26.87
CA ARG A 144 -3.16 -1.11 25.98
C ARG A 144 -2.51 -1.88 24.82
N HIS A 145 -1.49 -1.31 24.17
CA HIS A 145 -0.80 -1.98 23.07
C HIS A 145 0.07 -3.14 23.56
N ARG A 146 0.73 -3.03 24.73
CA ARG A 146 1.41 -4.18 25.35
C ARG A 146 0.44 -5.34 25.61
N ARG A 147 -0.75 -5.06 26.14
CA ARG A 147 -1.80 -6.08 26.32
C ARG A 147 -2.27 -6.66 24.98
N ASN A 148 -2.42 -5.84 23.94
CA ASN A 148 -2.80 -6.33 22.61
C ASN A 148 -1.73 -7.27 22.03
N LEU A 149 -0.45 -6.93 22.15
CA LEU A 149 0.67 -7.80 21.73
C LEU A 149 0.71 -9.10 22.54
N ARG A 150 0.48 -9.05 23.86
CA ARG A 150 0.37 -10.28 24.67
C ARG A 150 -0.81 -11.17 24.26
N LYS A 151 -1.96 -10.57 23.95
CA LYS A 151 -3.14 -11.31 23.44
C LYS A 151 -2.87 -11.99 22.09
N ARG A 152 -1.89 -11.51 21.33
CA ARG A 152 -1.40 -12.18 20.11
C ARG A 152 -0.46 -13.34 20.41
N GLY A 153 -0.04 -13.56 21.66
CA GLY A 153 0.90 -14.62 22.04
C GLY A 153 2.35 -14.15 22.25
N LEU A 154 2.64 -12.85 22.15
CA LEU A 154 4.00 -12.34 22.42
C LEU A 154 4.30 -12.32 23.93
N THR A 155 5.51 -12.77 24.25
CA THR A 155 6.09 -12.73 25.59
C THR A 155 6.52 -11.32 25.99
N LYS A 156 6.74 -11.10 27.30
CA LYS A 156 7.26 -9.81 27.80
C LYS A 156 8.63 -9.47 27.18
N ALA A 157 9.49 -10.47 26.97
CA ALA A 157 10.81 -10.28 26.40
C ALA A 157 10.75 -9.84 24.93
N GLU A 158 9.88 -10.47 24.13
CA GLU A 158 9.66 -10.06 22.73
C GLU A 158 9.11 -8.65 22.62
N ILE A 159 8.13 -8.30 23.45
CA ILE A 159 7.58 -6.93 23.47
C ILE A 159 8.68 -5.92 23.85
N SER A 160 9.54 -6.25 24.82
CA SER A 160 10.69 -5.40 25.15
C SER A 160 11.66 -5.24 23.97
N ARG A 161 11.92 -6.30 23.20
CA ARG A 161 12.74 -6.21 21.98
C ARG A 161 12.07 -5.35 20.91
N MET A 162 10.76 -5.49 20.71
CA MET A 162 9.99 -4.61 19.82
C MET A 162 10.09 -3.13 20.25
N GLU A 163 10.01 -2.85 21.55
CA GLU A 163 10.22 -1.48 22.06
C GLU A 163 11.65 -0.98 21.76
N LYS A 164 12.69 -1.82 21.89
CA LYS A 164 14.07 -1.43 21.57
C LYS A 164 14.26 -1.05 20.10
N ILE A 165 13.56 -1.74 19.18
CA ILE A 165 13.62 -1.46 17.74
C ILE A 165 12.58 -0.41 17.27
N GLY A 166 11.91 0.28 18.20
CA GLY A 166 11.13 1.48 17.90
C GLY A 166 9.62 1.32 17.79
N TYR A 167 9.03 0.18 18.17
CA TYR A 167 7.57 0.07 18.30
C TYR A 167 7.07 0.97 19.43
N ARG A 168 6.09 1.82 19.10
CA ARG A 168 5.55 2.85 20.01
C ARG A 168 4.04 2.99 19.85
N SER A 169 3.43 3.88 20.61
CA SER A 169 2.02 4.26 20.43
C SER A 169 1.95 5.70 19.95
N THR A 170 1.02 5.99 19.07
CA THR A 170 0.67 7.38 18.73
C THR A 170 0.05 8.07 19.95
N CYS A 171 0.32 9.36 20.14
CA CYS A 171 -0.37 10.21 21.11
C CYS A 171 -0.82 11.50 20.40
N ALA A 172 -2.14 11.67 20.25
CA ALA A 172 -2.69 12.80 19.51
C ALA A 172 -2.58 14.10 20.31
N GLU A 173 -2.69 14.01 21.63
CA GLU A 173 -2.61 15.12 22.57
C GLU A 173 -1.22 15.76 22.60
N GLU A 174 -0.18 14.97 22.30
CA GLU A 174 1.22 15.41 22.29
C GLU A 174 1.73 15.81 20.89
N SER A 175 0.90 15.78 19.84
CA SER A 175 1.31 15.92 18.43
C SER A 175 2.21 17.15 18.17
N VAL A 176 1.78 18.33 18.63
CA VAL A 176 2.51 19.60 18.52
C VAL A 176 3.73 19.61 19.44
N SER A 177 3.58 19.11 20.67
CA SER A 177 4.67 19.11 21.66
C SER A 177 5.85 18.25 21.22
N ILE A 178 5.59 17.10 20.58
CA ILE A 178 6.60 16.21 20.00
C ILE A 178 7.36 16.93 18.91
N ALA A 179 6.66 17.55 17.95
CA ALA A 179 7.30 18.29 16.86
C ALA A 179 8.15 19.45 17.38
N ARG A 180 7.65 20.23 18.36
CA ARG A 180 8.43 21.30 19.01
C ARG A 180 9.69 20.77 19.71
N ARG A 181 9.60 19.64 20.40
CA ARG A 181 10.77 19.01 21.06
C ARG A 181 11.80 18.53 20.04
N LEU A 182 11.37 17.94 18.92
CA LEU A 182 12.28 17.53 17.84
C LEU A 182 13.01 18.73 17.23
N ILE A 183 12.33 19.85 17.02
CA ILE A 183 12.96 21.09 16.54
C ILE A 183 13.99 21.60 17.55
N LYS A 184 13.67 21.58 18.85
CA LYS A 184 14.63 21.95 19.92
C LYS A 184 15.85 21.03 19.96
N LEU A 185 15.71 19.77 19.57
CA LEU A 185 16.81 18.81 19.40
C LEU A 185 17.59 18.99 18.08
N GLY A 186 17.25 20.01 17.27
CA GLY A 186 17.92 20.32 16.01
C GLY A 186 17.37 19.56 14.79
N CYS A 187 16.26 18.82 14.92
CA CYS A 187 15.67 18.12 13.78
C CYS A 187 14.96 19.09 12.83
N ARG A 188 15.32 19.04 11.54
CA ARG A 188 14.56 19.70 10.46
C ARG A 188 13.45 18.77 9.96
N LEU A 189 12.20 19.12 10.29
CA LEU A 189 11.02 18.29 10.02
C LEU A 189 10.46 18.43 8.60
N GLU A 190 10.83 19.49 7.88
CA GLU A 190 10.39 19.70 6.49
C GLU A 190 10.72 18.51 5.60
N GLY A 191 9.73 18.05 4.82
CA GLY A 191 9.89 16.89 3.93
C GLY A 191 10.03 15.55 4.65
N VAL A 192 9.98 15.49 5.98
CA VAL A 192 9.94 14.23 6.74
C VAL A 192 8.49 13.76 6.83
N PRO A 193 8.13 12.58 6.30
CA PRO A 193 6.75 12.11 6.31
C PRO A 193 6.16 12.05 7.72
N GLY A 194 4.92 12.51 7.87
CA GLY A 194 4.25 12.55 9.16
C GLY A 194 4.44 13.85 9.94
N PHE A 195 5.24 14.79 9.44
CA PHE A 195 5.31 16.14 9.99
C PHE A 195 4.78 17.17 8.99
N PHE A 196 4.12 18.20 9.50
CA PHE A 196 3.51 19.26 8.69
C PHE A 196 3.43 20.55 9.49
N VAL A 197 3.16 21.67 8.80
CA VAL A 197 2.81 22.93 9.44
C VAL A 197 1.29 23.02 9.56
N ASN A 198 0.79 23.20 10.78
CA ASN A 198 -0.64 23.29 11.04
C ASN A 198 -1.18 24.70 10.78
N ARG A 199 -2.49 24.88 10.98
CA ARG A 199 -3.18 26.16 10.70
C ARG A 199 -2.70 27.33 11.58
N SER A 200 -2.10 27.02 12.73
CA SER A 200 -1.52 28.01 13.65
C SER A 200 -0.09 28.38 13.28
N GLY A 201 0.47 27.80 12.20
CA GLY A 201 1.85 28.01 11.78
C GLY A 201 2.88 27.17 12.56
N ASP A 202 2.43 26.27 13.45
CA ASP A 202 3.29 25.38 14.22
C ASP A 202 3.59 24.08 13.46
N TRP A 203 4.80 23.53 13.65
CA TRP A 203 5.08 22.15 13.27
C TRP A 203 4.31 21.18 14.15
N GLU A 204 3.75 20.14 13.52
CA GLU A 204 2.93 19.13 14.19
C GLU A 204 3.21 17.74 13.60
N ALA A 205 3.25 16.72 14.47
CA ALA A 205 3.24 15.33 14.04
C ALA A 205 1.81 14.90 13.65
N ALA A 206 1.63 14.14 12.58
CA ALA A 206 0.33 13.70 12.06
C ALA A 206 -0.30 12.58 12.92
N PHE A 207 -0.32 12.77 14.24
CA PHE A 207 -1.03 11.95 15.22
C PHE A 207 -2.38 12.61 15.52
N TYR A 208 -3.45 11.89 15.19
CA TYR A 208 -4.82 12.31 15.34
C TYR A 208 -5.61 11.23 16.08
N LYS A 209 -6.71 11.62 16.73
CA LYS A 209 -7.60 10.63 17.38
C LYS A 209 -8.05 9.52 16.41
N LYS A 210 -8.36 9.88 15.16
CA LYS A 210 -8.80 8.94 14.11
C LYS A 210 -7.73 7.97 13.61
N ASN A 211 -6.44 8.26 13.83
CA ASN A 211 -5.35 7.36 13.46
C ASN A 211 -4.58 6.85 14.69
N SER A 212 -5.23 6.86 15.86
CA SER A 212 -4.63 6.29 17.07
C SER A 212 -4.35 4.80 16.88
N GLY A 213 -3.16 4.36 17.31
CA GLY A 213 -2.74 2.98 17.13
C GLY A 213 -1.30 2.66 17.50
N LEU A 214 -0.93 1.42 17.22
CA LEU A 214 0.44 0.91 17.36
C LEU A 214 1.29 1.39 16.18
N LEU A 215 2.33 2.15 16.49
CA LEU A 215 3.29 2.67 15.55
C LEU A 215 4.35 1.59 15.24
N CYS A 216 4.34 1.09 14.01
CA CYS A 216 5.21 0.02 13.51
C CYS A 216 6.34 0.64 12.67
N PRO A 217 7.62 0.57 13.12
CA PRO A 217 8.76 1.11 12.40
C PRO A 217 9.06 0.32 11.12
N VAL A 218 9.42 1.02 10.05
CA VAL A 218 9.87 0.43 8.79
C VAL A 218 11.36 0.68 8.60
N TRP A 219 12.13 -0.39 8.63
CA TRP A 219 13.58 -0.36 8.52
C TRP A 219 14.03 -0.73 7.10
N SER A 220 14.95 0.06 6.54
CA SER A 220 15.61 -0.26 5.27
C SER A 220 16.63 -1.38 5.41
N GLU A 221 17.15 -1.87 4.29
CA GLU A 221 18.25 -2.81 4.22
C GLU A 221 19.57 -2.26 4.78
N GLU A 222 19.76 -0.94 4.82
CA GLU A 222 20.88 -0.28 5.53
C GLU A 222 20.64 -0.17 7.04
N GLY A 223 19.43 -0.51 7.50
CA GLY A 223 19.01 -0.36 8.89
C GLY A 223 18.75 1.09 9.30
N MET A 224 18.29 1.88 8.33
CA MET A 224 17.78 3.23 8.54
C MET A 224 16.26 3.16 8.74
N LEU A 225 15.74 3.97 9.65
CA LEU A 225 14.32 4.08 9.91
C LEU A 225 13.69 5.00 8.87
N GLU A 226 12.86 4.46 7.99
CA GLU A 226 12.40 5.18 6.80
C GLU A 226 10.98 5.71 6.89
N ALA A 227 10.13 5.02 7.65
CA ALA A 227 8.72 5.33 7.76
C ALA A 227 8.11 4.64 8.98
N PHE A 228 6.84 4.94 9.22
CA PHE A 228 6.01 4.18 10.14
C PHE A 228 4.68 3.82 9.52
N GLN A 229 4.27 2.58 9.75
CA GLN A 229 2.90 2.14 9.55
C GLN A 229 2.17 2.16 10.89
N ILE A 230 0.99 2.76 10.95
CA ILE A 230 0.15 2.76 12.16
C ILE A 230 -0.89 1.67 12.02
N ARG A 231 -0.86 0.68 12.93
CA ARG A 231 -1.94 -0.27 13.12
C ARG A 231 -3.02 0.39 13.96
N LEU A 232 -4.14 0.72 13.34
CA LEU A 232 -5.23 1.43 13.99
C LEU A 232 -5.83 0.63 15.14
N ASP A 233 -6.17 1.32 16.23
CA ASP A 233 -6.97 0.75 17.31
C ASP A 233 -8.36 0.36 16.82
N VAL A 234 -8.96 1.26 16.04
CA VAL A 234 -10.28 1.13 15.45
C VAL A 234 -10.11 1.22 13.93
N PRO A 235 -10.36 0.12 13.18
CA PRO A 235 -10.27 0.13 11.73
C PRO A 235 -11.14 1.22 11.10
N TYR A 236 -10.60 1.89 10.09
CA TYR A 236 -11.32 2.95 9.38
C TYR A 236 -11.57 2.53 7.93
N GLN A 237 -12.83 2.55 7.47
CA GLN A 237 -13.21 2.15 6.11
C GLN A 237 -12.60 0.79 5.69
N LYS A 238 -12.71 -0.23 6.56
CA LYS A 238 -12.13 -1.58 6.39
C LYS A 238 -10.58 -1.64 6.39
N ARG A 239 -9.87 -0.52 6.59
CA ARG A 239 -8.40 -0.49 6.67
C ARG A 239 -7.96 -0.66 8.12
N LYS A 240 -7.11 -1.66 8.36
CA LYS A 240 -6.48 -1.92 9.66
C LYS A 240 -5.19 -1.11 9.87
N TYR A 241 -4.59 -0.64 8.78
CA TYR A 241 -3.32 0.07 8.78
C TYR A 241 -3.39 1.34 7.95
N VAL A 242 -2.66 2.36 8.37
CA VAL A 242 -2.42 3.61 7.63
C VAL A 242 -0.95 3.99 7.74
N TRP A 243 -0.43 4.71 6.76
CA TRP A 243 0.91 5.29 6.85
C TRP A 243 0.91 6.53 7.74
N LEU A 244 1.96 6.72 8.54
CA LEU A 244 2.26 8.02 9.13
C LEU A 244 2.66 8.96 8.00
N SER A 245 1.70 9.73 7.49
CA SER A 245 1.84 10.55 6.28
C SER A 245 1.25 11.93 6.51
N SER A 246 1.91 12.93 5.92
CA SER A 246 1.46 14.32 5.92
C SER A 246 1.27 14.87 4.50
N ALA A 247 1.24 14.01 3.48
CA ALA A 247 1.27 14.40 2.05
C ALA A 247 0.20 15.39 1.56
N ARG A 248 -0.89 15.58 2.33
CA ARG A 248 -2.00 16.48 1.99
C ARG A 248 -2.07 17.71 2.91
N LEU A 249 -1.03 17.92 3.70
CA LEU A 249 -0.93 18.96 4.70
C LEU A 249 0.19 19.93 4.31
N ASP A 250 0.12 21.14 4.82
CA ASP A 250 1.11 22.16 4.49
C ASP A 250 2.52 21.72 4.90
N LYS A 251 3.46 21.89 3.97
CA LYS A 251 4.84 21.40 4.05
C LYS A 251 5.00 19.90 4.37
N GLY A 252 3.95 19.11 4.20
CA GLY A 252 3.94 17.69 4.49
C GLY A 252 4.44 16.80 3.35
N CYS A 253 4.73 15.53 3.67
CA CYS A 253 5.31 14.56 2.76
C CYS A 253 4.67 13.18 2.92
N SER A 254 4.66 12.40 1.83
CA SER A 254 4.25 10.99 1.84
C SER A 254 5.45 10.10 2.09
N PRO A 255 5.35 9.05 2.91
CA PRO A 255 6.39 8.04 2.97
C PRO A 255 6.36 7.11 1.73
N GLY A 256 5.31 7.20 0.90
CA GLY A 256 5.05 6.19 -0.13
C GLY A 256 4.50 4.92 0.51
N SER A 257 5.02 3.77 0.10
CA SER A 257 4.69 2.46 0.66
C SER A 257 5.94 1.58 0.74
N PRO A 258 6.96 1.96 1.52
CA PRO A 258 8.20 1.22 1.62
C PRO A 258 7.95 -0.18 2.17
N VAL A 259 8.75 -1.14 1.73
CA VAL A 259 8.86 -2.46 2.36
C VAL A 259 9.82 -2.37 3.54
N GLY A 260 9.62 -3.18 4.57
CA GLY A 260 10.47 -3.18 5.76
C GLY A 260 11.23 -4.48 5.96
N LEU A 261 12.44 -4.40 6.50
CA LEU A 261 13.23 -5.55 6.91
C LEU A 261 13.12 -5.79 8.42
N SER A 262 12.84 -7.04 8.80
CA SER A 262 12.92 -7.54 10.17
C SER A 262 13.96 -8.66 10.23
N GLY A 263 15.08 -8.42 10.91
CA GLY A 263 16.11 -9.42 11.18
C GLY A 263 17.53 -9.02 10.79
N SER A 264 18.36 -10.02 10.47
CA SER A 264 19.78 -9.82 10.14
C SER A 264 19.96 -9.10 8.80
N ARG A 265 21.03 -8.30 8.71
CA ARG A 265 21.49 -7.63 7.48
C ARG A 265 22.48 -8.46 6.68
N ASP A 266 23.06 -9.50 7.28
CA ASP A 266 23.79 -10.53 6.54
C ASP A 266 22.78 -11.54 6.00
N ILE A 267 22.49 -11.43 4.71
CA ILE A 267 21.30 -12.01 4.11
C ILE A 267 21.70 -12.93 2.95
N ARG A 268 21.51 -14.23 3.17
CA ARG A 268 21.50 -15.24 2.09
C ARG A 268 20.10 -15.66 1.68
N LYS A 269 19.16 -15.64 2.63
CA LYS A 269 17.78 -16.08 2.48
C LYS A 269 16.83 -15.13 3.20
N VAL A 270 15.72 -14.77 2.56
CA VAL A 270 14.65 -13.95 3.17
C VAL A 270 13.28 -14.57 2.98
N TYR A 271 12.39 -14.25 3.92
CA TYR A 271 10.98 -14.63 3.86
C TYR A 271 10.14 -13.38 3.58
N VAL A 272 9.34 -13.38 2.51
CA VAL A 272 8.47 -12.24 2.17
C VAL A 272 7.07 -12.51 2.70
N THR A 273 6.53 -11.63 3.54
CA THR A 273 5.18 -11.77 4.10
C THR A 273 4.39 -10.46 4.05
N GLU A 274 3.08 -10.52 4.32
CA GLU A 274 2.20 -9.35 4.29
C GLU A 274 2.21 -8.62 5.64
N GLY A 275 2.72 -7.39 5.63
CA GLY A 275 2.65 -6.42 6.71
C GLY A 275 3.90 -6.37 7.58
N ILE A 276 4.22 -5.16 8.05
CA ILE A 276 5.41 -4.86 8.84
C ILE A 276 5.39 -5.57 10.19
N LEU A 277 4.24 -5.53 10.89
CA LEU A 277 4.09 -6.18 12.19
C LEU A 277 4.23 -7.71 12.11
N LYS A 278 3.76 -8.32 11.02
CA LYS A 278 3.82 -9.77 10.82
C LYS A 278 5.24 -10.25 10.62
N ALA A 279 5.99 -9.55 9.76
CA ALA A 279 7.41 -9.82 9.54
C ALA A 279 8.22 -9.77 10.84
N GLU A 280 7.95 -8.76 11.69
CA GLU A 280 8.65 -8.66 12.98
C GLU A 280 8.31 -9.79 13.93
N ILE A 281 7.03 -10.14 14.08
CA ILE A 281 6.62 -11.24 14.97
C ILE A 281 7.23 -12.57 14.51
N ALA A 282 7.20 -12.84 13.20
CA ALA A 282 7.80 -14.06 12.64
C ALA A 282 9.33 -14.08 12.81
N HIS A 283 10.00 -12.93 12.66
CA HIS A 283 11.42 -12.80 12.97
C HIS A 283 11.72 -13.12 14.44
N GLN A 284 10.96 -12.52 15.38
CA GLN A 284 11.14 -12.74 16.82
C GLN A 284 11.02 -14.23 17.21
N ARG A 285 10.18 -14.99 16.48
CA ARG A 285 9.92 -16.41 16.75
C ARG A 285 10.93 -17.35 16.11
N THR A 286 11.34 -17.06 14.89
CA THR A 286 12.15 -18.00 14.09
C THR A 286 13.63 -17.62 14.01
N GLY A 287 13.98 -16.37 14.33
CA GLY A 287 15.30 -15.80 14.09
C GLY A 287 15.62 -15.54 12.60
N LYS A 288 14.73 -15.91 11.67
CA LYS A 288 14.94 -15.74 10.22
C LYS A 288 14.70 -14.28 9.82
N THR A 289 15.26 -13.85 8.70
CA THR A 289 15.05 -12.50 8.16
C THR A 289 13.78 -12.44 7.32
N TYR A 290 12.89 -11.49 7.63
CA TYR A 290 11.64 -11.27 6.93
C TYR A 290 11.59 -9.90 6.26
N ILE A 291 10.95 -9.86 5.09
CA ILE A 291 10.52 -8.63 4.44
C ILE A 291 9.01 -8.49 4.68
N GLY A 292 8.62 -7.41 5.35
CA GLY A 292 7.23 -7.01 5.52
C GLY A 292 6.79 -6.17 4.33
N ASN A 293 6.01 -6.76 3.43
CA ASN A 293 5.41 -6.05 2.33
C ASN A 293 4.04 -5.46 2.76
N PRO A 294 3.81 -4.13 2.74
CA PRO A 294 2.57 -3.50 3.22
C PRO A 294 1.31 -3.90 2.43
N GLY A 295 1.44 -4.60 1.30
CA GLY A 295 0.35 -5.26 0.60
C GLY A 295 0.86 -5.99 -0.64
N VAL A 296 0.26 -7.13 -0.98
CA VAL A 296 0.72 -8.02 -2.07
C VAL A 296 0.83 -7.36 -3.44
N LEU A 297 0.15 -6.22 -3.67
CA LEU A 297 0.20 -5.44 -4.91
C LEU A 297 1.31 -4.39 -4.95
N ASN A 298 2.08 -4.19 -3.87
CA ASN A 298 3.18 -3.24 -3.79
C ASN A 298 4.49 -3.82 -4.37
N TYR A 299 4.40 -4.37 -5.58
CA TYR A 299 5.50 -5.15 -6.18
C TYR A 299 6.68 -4.30 -6.65
N LYS A 300 6.47 -3.02 -6.99
CA LYS A 300 7.56 -2.14 -7.49
C LYS A 300 8.60 -1.83 -6.40
N GLU A 301 8.14 -1.47 -5.21
CA GLU A 301 9.03 -1.24 -4.06
C GLU A 301 9.70 -2.53 -3.62
N LEU A 302 8.96 -3.65 -3.65
CA LEU A 302 9.51 -4.97 -3.35
C LEU A 302 10.60 -5.39 -4.34
N GLU A 303 10.42 -5.15 -5.63
CA GLU A 303 11.41 -5.42 -6.67
C GLU A 303 12.70 -4.63 -6.45
N HIS A 304 12.59 -3.32 -6.20
CA HIS A 304 13.74 -2.48 -5.91
C HIS A 304 14.49 -2.99 -4.67
N PHE A 305 13.76 -3.30 -3.60
CA PHE A 305 14.33 -3.78 -2.35
C PHE A 305 15.05 -5.13 -2.51
N LEU A 306 14.44 -6.09 -3.22
CA LEU A 306 15.07 -7.37 -3.52
C LEU A 306 16.30 -7.22 -4.42
N GLY A 307 16.30 -6.25 -5.35
CA GLY A 307 17.47 -5.89 -6.15
C GLY A 307 18.63 -5.42 -5.29
N SER A 308 18.38 -4.48 -4.36
CA SER A 308 19.39 -4.01 -3.40
C SER A 308 19.94 -5.14 -2.52
N LEU A 309 19.07 -6.05 -2.06
CA LEU A 309 19.51 -7.23 -1.31
C LEU A 309 20.29 -8.25 -2.15
N LYS A 310 19.97 -8.40 -3.44
CA LYS A 310 20.70 -9.26 -4.39
C LYS A 310 22.15 -8.82 -4.49
N GLU A 311 22.39 -7.52 -4.63
CA GLU A 311 23.74 -6.93 -4.65
C GLU A 311 24.52 -7.21 -3.36
N ARG A 312 23.81 -7.42 -2.24
CA ARG A 312 24.37 -7.77 -0.92
C ARG A 312 24.49 -9.27 -0.67
N GLY A 313 24.23 -10.11 -1.67
CA GLY A 313 24.46 -11.55 -1.61
C GLY A 313 23.23 -12.40 -1.29
N LEU A 314 22.02 -11.84 -1.38
CA LEU A 314 20.78 -12.59 -1.33
C LEU A 314 20.73 -13.65 -2.45
N LYS A 315 20.36 -14.88 -2.09
CA LYS A 315 20.28 -16.02 -3.02
C LYS A 315 18.87 -16.59 -3.09
N GLU A 316 18.19 -16.67 -1.95
CA GLU A 316 16.89 -17.36 -1.84
C GLU A 316 15.81 -16.46 -1.26
N VAL A 317 14.63 -16.50 -1.87
CA VAL A 317 13.42 -15.84 -1.41
C VAL A 317 12.35 -16.88 -1.14
N VAL A 318 11.81 -16.88 0.08
CA VAL A 318 10.66 -17.72 0.45
C VAL A 318 9.40 -16.85 0.47
N GLU A 319 8.42 -17.17 -0.35
CA GLU A 319 7.12 -16.53 -0.34
C GLU A 319 6.29 -17.07 0.85
N ALA A 320 5.99 -16.19 1.81
CA ALA A 320 5.27 -16.49 3.04
C ALA A 320 4.09 -15.51 3.26
N TYR A 321 3.38 -15.16 2.18
CA TYR A 321 2.09 -14.48 2.26
C TYR A 321 1.01 -15.39 2.85
N ASP A 322 -0.05 -14.76 3.32
CA ASP A 322 -1.15 -15.37 4.05
C ASP A 322 -1.77 -16.57 3.31
N MET A 323 -2.22 -17.57 4.10
CA MET A 323 -2.79 -18.82 3.59
C MET A 323 -4.16 -18.65 2.93
N ASP A 324 -4.76 -17.45 2.93
CA ASP A 324 -5.93 -17.20 2.10
C ASP A 324 -5.64 -17.26 0.59
N LYS A 325 -4.37 -17.40 0.17
CA LYS A 325 -3.98 -17.85 -1.18
C LYS A 325 -4.41 -19.30 -1.49
N PHE A 326 -4.68 -20.12 -0.46
CA PHE A 326 -5.18 -21.49 -0.53
C PHE A 326 -6.61 -21.63 0.03
N MET A 327 -7.35 -20.53 0.20
CA MET A 327 -8.72 -20.62 0.72
C MET A 327 -9.66 -21.36 -0.24
N ARG A 328 -10.59 -22.12 0.35
CA ARG A 328 -11.77 -22.66 -0.34
C ARG A 328 -12.65 -21.51 -0.81
N VAL A 329 -13.25 -21.68 -1.98
CA VAL A 329 -14.12 -20.67 -2.60
C VAL A 329 -15.59 -21.03 -2.49
N ASP A 330 -15.94 -22.14 -1.83
CA ASP A 330 -17.31 -22.54 -1.55
C ASP A 330 -18.13 -21.42 -0.91
N CYS A 331 -19.37 -21.26 -1.38
CA CYS A 331 -20.25 -20.23 -0.84
C CYS A 331 -20.85 -20.71 0.49
N HIS A 332 -20.52 -20.03 1.57
CA HIS A 332 -21.12 -20.24 2.90
C HIS A 332 -21.80 -18.96 3.41
N GLU A 333 -22.33 -18.16 2.47
CA GLU A 333 -23.02 -16.89 2.76
C GLU A 333 -22.17 -15.84 3.51
N ASP A 334 -20.83 -15.95 3.47
CA ASP A 334 -19.89 -15.07 4.20
C ASP A 334 -20.00 -13.58 3.81
N TYR A 335 -20.59 -13.28 2.65
CA TYR A 335 -20.78 -11.91 2.15
C TYR A 335 -22.26 -11.47 2.18
N GLY A 336 -23.11 -12.17 2.95
CA GLY A 336 -24.51 -11.83 3.18
C GLY A 336 -25.29 -11.63 1.87
N ASN A 337 -25.93 -10.47 1.71
CA ASN A 337 -26.75 -10.18 0.53
C ASN A 337 -25.98 -10.23 -0.80
N GLU A 338 -24.66 -10.06 -0.81
CA GLU A 338 -23.85 -10.20 -2.04
C GLU A 338 -23.78 -11.66 -2.51
N CYS A 339 -23.96 -12.63 -1.61
CA CYS A 339 -23.99 -14.05 -1.95
C CYS A 339 -25.24 -14.46 -2.73
N ARG A 340 -26.29 -13.62 -2.81
CA ARG A 340 -27.49 -13.88 -3.64
C ARG A 340 -27.18 -14.02 -5.14
N LYS A 341 -26.00 -13.53 -5.58
CA LYS A 341 -25.49 -13.66 -6.95
C LYS A 341 -24.70 -14.95 -7.18
N CYS A 342 -24.37 -15.68 -6.11
CA CYS A 342 -23.87 -17.04 -6.27
C CYS A 342 -25.02 -17.85 -6.83
N THR A 343 -24.78 -18.70 -7.83
CA THR A 343 -25.80 -19.63 -8.30
C THR A 343 -26.34 -20.36 -7.08
N CYS A 344 -27.66 -20.28 -6.89
CA CYS A 344 -28.37 -20.72 -5.70
C CYS A 344 -27.96 -22.17 -5.37
N GLY A 345 -27.02 -22.36 -4.44
CA GLY A 345 -26.49 -23.67 -4.04
C GLY A 345 -25.29 -24.24 -4.82
N GLY A 346 -24.53 -23.47 -5.60
CA GLY A 346 -23.31 -23.93 -6.30
C GLY A 346 -21.99 -23.80 -5.50
N PRO A 347 -20.93 -24.56 -5.86
CA PRO A 347 -19.70 -24.71 -5.04
C PRO A 347 -18.68 -23.57 -5.12
N GLU A 348 -18.89 -22.49 -5.89
CA GLU A 348 -17.91 -21.39 -5.96
C GLU A 348 -18.55 -20.00 -5.78
N CYS A 349 -18.01 -19.23 -4.85
CA CYS A 349 -18.38 -17.85 -4.54
C CYS A 349 -17.47 -16.88 -5.33
N PRO A 350 -18.02 -16.08 -6.25
CA PRO A 350 -17.23 -15.15 -7.07
C PRO A 350 -16.40 -14.15 -6.25
N LYS A 351 -16.89 -13.74 -5.06
CA LYS A 351 -16.17 -12.82 -4.16
C LYS A 351 -14.96 -13.48 -3.50
N LYS A 352 -15.08 -14.75 -3.10
CA LYS A 352 -13.96 -15.52 -2.57
C LYS A 352 -12.93 -15.77 -3.66
N GLN A 353 -13.38 -16.07 -4.88
CA GLN A 353 -12.52 -16.25 -6.05
C GLN A 353 -11.75 -14.97 -6.37
N GLU A 354 -12.44 -13.83 -6.48
CA GLU A 354 -11.80 -12.52 -6.71
C GLU A 354 -10.76 -12.18 -5.63
N LYS A 355 -11.08 -12.46 -4.36
CA LYS A 355 -10.14 -12.28 -3.25
C LYS A 355 -8.91 -13.17 -3.40
N ARG A 356 -9.11 -14.47 -3.63
CA ARG A 356 -8.04 -15.46 -3.79
C ARG A 356 -7.14 -15.13 -4.97
N ASP A 357 -7.72 -14.76 -6.10
CA ASP A 357 -6.99 -14.44 -7.33
C ASP A 357 -6.17 -13.16 -7.17
N LYS A 358 -6.69 -12.14 -6.46
CA LYS A 358 -5.90 -10.95 -6.11
C LYS A 358 -4.67 -11.31 -5.28
N ILE A 359 -4.82 -12.17 -4.28
CA ILE A 359 -3.68 -12.60 -3.43
C ILE A 359 -2.68 -13.40 -4.26
N ARG A 360 -3.16 -14.37 -5.05
CA ARG A 360 -2.32 -15.19 -5.94
C ARG A 360 -1.59 -14.35 -6.98
N SER A 361 -2.22 -13.31 -7.54
CA SER A 361 -1.57 -12.41 -8.49
C SER A 361 -0.36 -11.70 -7.89
N GLY A 362 -0.42 -11.33 -6.60
CA GLY A 362 0.72 -10.77 -5.88
C GLY A 362 1.84 -11.78 -5.63
N CYS A 363 1.50 -13.06 -5.38
CA CYS A 363 2.47 -14.14 -5.27
C CYS A 363 3.19 -14.37 -6.62
N VAL A 364 2.43 -14.45 -7.72
CA VAL A 364 2.99 -14.59 -9.07
C VAL A 364 3.93 -13.44 -9.41
N LYS A 365 3.58 -12.20 -9.05
CA LYS A 365 4.46 -11.04 -9.24
C LYS A 365 5.78 -11.17 -8.47
N LEU A 366 5.76 -11.72 -7.25
CA LEU A 366 6.99 -12.02 -6.52
C LEU A 366 7.84 -13.07 -7.25
N TYR A 367 7.22 -14.12 -7.80
CA TYR A 367 7.94 -15.15 -8.55
C TYR A 367 8.57 -14.58 -9.84
N GLU A 368 7.85 -13.73 -10.56
CA GLU A 368 8.37 -13.00 -11.73
C GLU A 368 9.58 -12.13 -11.36
N ILE A 369 9.51 -11.40 -10.24
CA ILE A 369 10.62 -10.59 -9.72
C ILE A 369 11.83 -11.48 -9.40
N CYS A 370 11.62 -12.60 -8.70
CA CYS A 370 12.71 -13.50 -8.35
C CYS A 370 13.37 -14.09 -9.61
N ARG A 371 12.58 -14.50 -10.60
CA ARG A 371 13.09 -14.96 -11.90
C ARG A 371 13.91 -13.87 -12.59
N LYS A 372 13.39 -12.64 -12.64
CA LYS A 372 14.09 -11.48 -13.23
C LYS A 372 15.43 -11.20 -12.54
N LEU A 373 15.48 -11.31 -11.21
CA LEU A 373 16.68 -11.06 -10.41
C LEU A 373 17.58 -12.31 -10.24
N SER A 374 17.25 -13.41 -10.92
CA SER A 374 17.95 -14.70 -10.79
C SER A 374 18.10 -15.14 -9.32
N LEU A 375 17.00 -15.06 -8.56
CA LEU A 375 16.87 -15.52 -7.18
C LEU A 375 16.13 -16.86 -7.15
N ALA A 376 16.63 -17.80 -6.35
CA ALA A 376 15.89 -19.02 -6.06
C ALA A 376 14.62 -18.66 -5.29
N CYS A 377 13.47 -19.17 -5.71
CA CYS A 377 12.20 -18.88 -5.06
C CYS A 377 11.48 -20.16 -4.66
N SER A 378 11.11 -20.25 -3.38
CA SER A 378 10.28 -21.31 -2.84
C SER A 378 9.05 -20.72 -2.16
N ARG A 379 8.02 -21.54 -1.96
CA ARG A 379 6.78 -21.12 -1.32
C ARG A 379 6.62 -21.82 0.01
N ALA A 380 6.34 -21.03 1.05
CA ALA A 380 5.89 -21.53 2.33
C ALA A 380 4.38 -21.76 2.30
N ALA A 381 3.99 -22.89 2.86
CA ALA A 381 2.62 -23.27 3.11
C ALA A 381 2.54 -23.96 4.48
N TRP A 382 1.46 -23.68 5.21
CA TRP A 382 1.18 -24.24 6.53
C TRP A 382 -0.33 -24.38 6.70
N ASP A 383 -0.78 -25.16 7.68
CA ASP A 383 -2.22 -25.29 7.95
C ASP A 383 -3.04 -25.75 6.73
N LEU A 384 -2.49 -26.66 5.92
CA LEU A 384 -3.17 -27.27 4.77
C LEU A 384 -3.82 -28.61 5.14
N ASP A 385 -4.98 -28.91 4.56
CA ASP A 385 -5.62 -30.23 4.63
C ASP A 385 -5.02 -31.22 3.60
N GLY A 386 -5.58 -32.43 3.53
CA GLY A 386 -5.15 -33.46 2.57
C GLY A 386 -5.32 -33.08 1.10
N ASP A 387 -6.15 -32.08 0.79
CA ASP A 387 -6.36 -31.55 -0.56
C ASP A 387 -5.44 -30.37 -0.88
N GLY A 388 -4.57 -29.97 0.06
CA GLY A 388 -3.73 -28.79 -0.08
C GLY A 388 -4.48 -27.47 0.07
N MET A 389 -5.66 -27.49 0.69
CA MET A 389 -6.48 -26.30 0.96
C MET A 389 -6.28 -25.82 2.39
N TRP A 390 -6.35 -24.51 2.59
CA TRP A 390 -6.16 -23.91 3.91
C TRP A 390 -7.29 -24.31 4.87
N GLN A 391 -6.93 -24.89 6.02
CA GLN A 391 -7.87 -25.37 7.05
C GLN A 391 -8.56 -24.24 7.83
N GLY A 392 -8.01 -23.03 7.82
CA GLY A 392 -8.63 -21.87 8.45
C GLY A 392 -8.13 -21.54 9.88
N ASN A 393 -7.18 -22.30 10.42
CA ASN A 393 -6.70 -22.11 11.79
C ASN A 393 -5.68 -20.97 11.91
N TYR A 394 -4.72 -20.92 10.99
CA TYR A 394 -3.58 -19.99 11.04
C TYR A 394 -3.40 -19.27 9.72
N LYS A 395 -3.94 -18.06 9.63
CA LYS A 395 -3.92 -17.27 8.40
C LYS A 395 -2.51 -16.79 8.04
N GLY A 396 -1.84 -16.11 8.98
CA GLY A 396 -0.53 -15.51 8.78
C GLY A 396 0.60 -16.39 9.28
N ILE A 397 1.81 -16.20 8.74
CA ILE A 397 3.00 -16.90 9.25
C ILE A 397 3.30 -16.49 10.70
N ASP A 398 2.97 -15.27 11.12
CA ASP A 398 3.06 -14.86 12.52
C ASP A 398 2.17 -15.70 13.42
N ASP A 399 0.90 -15.87 13.04
CA ASP A 399 -0.06 -16.67 13.81
C ASP A 399 0.40 -18.14 13.91
N TRP A 400 0.93 -18.70 12.82
CA TRP A 400 1.46 -20.07 12.79
C TRP A 400 2.69 -20.25 13.69
N GLU A 401 3.69 -19.37 13.58
CA GLU A 401 4.92 -19.45 14.39
C GLU A 401 4.63 -19.20 15.90
N LEU A 402 3.58 -18.44 16.21
CA LEU A 402 3.10 -18.25 17.57
C LEU A 402 2.42 -19.49 18.16
N SER A 403 1.93 -20.41 17.34
CA SER A 403 1.27 -21.65 17.78
C SER A 403 2.24 -22.71 18.34
N GLY A 404 3.54 -22.58 18.06
CA GLY A 404 4.58 -23.50 18.55
C GLY A 404 4.77 -24.79 17.73
N CYS A 405 4.28 -24.85 16.49
CA CYS A 405 4.40 -26.04 15.64
C CYS A 405 5.78 -26.11 14.93
N PRO A 406 6.64 -27.12 15.20
CA PRO A 406 7.98 -27.19 14.63
C PRO A 406 7.96 -27.96 13.30
N ARG A 407 8.04 -27.29 12.14
CA ARG A 407 8.32 -27.97 10.85
C ARG A 407 9.13 -27.11 9.88
N GLU A 408 9.99 -27.78 9.12
CA GLU A 408 10.68 -27.22 7.96
C GLU A 408 9.69 -26.97 6.81
N TYR A 409 9.95 -25.89 6.04
CA TYR A 409 9.07 -25.39 4.98
C TYR A 409 9.69 -25.60 3.61
N GLY A 410 8.89 -25.93 2.59
CA GLY A 410 9.28 -25.71 1.19
C GLY A 410 8.57 -26.60 0.18
N GLN A 411 7.85 -25.98 -0.75
CA GLN A 411 7.59 -26.54 -2.08
C GLN A 411 8.25 -25.62 -3.11
N GLU A 412 8.81 -26.19 -4.18
CA GLU A 412 9.30 -25.41 -5.30
C GLU A 412 8.16 -24.55 -5.87
N ALA A 413 8.44 -23.28 -6.13
CA ALA A 413 7.46 -22.40 -6.76
C ALA A 413 7.39 -22.75 -8.25
N ALA A 414 6.20 -23.19 -8.72
CA ALA A 414 5.91 -23.42 -10.13
C ALA A 414 5.84 -22.11 -10.93
#